data_AF-A0A0D8XRE3-F1
#
_entry.id   AF-A0A0D8XRE3-F1
#
_cell.length_a   1.000
_cell.length_b   1.000
_cell.length_c   1.000
_cell.angle_alpha   90.00
_cell.angle_beta   90.00
_cell.angle_gamma   90.00
#
_symmetry.space_group_name_H-M   'P 1'
#
loop_
_entity.id
_entity.type
_entity.pdbx_description
1 polymer ?
#
loop_
_entity_poly.entity_id
_entity_poly.type
_entity_poly.pdbx_seq_one_letter_code
_entity_poly.pdbx_strand_id
1 'polypeptide(L)'
;MHRYLPRIHLIRHLEGDTRSESTNNIERTTITFEETSFIAVTAYQNHRITSLKIESNPFAKGFRECELDDPRILPFLLPIYGLALPFKNS
;
A
#
# COMPACT_ATOMS: atom_id res chain seq x y z
N MET A 1 0.16 -13.37 -5.52
CA MET A 1 1.23 -12.45 -5.08
C MET A 1 1.94 -11.94 -6.31
N HIS A 2 1.56 -10.76 -6.81
CA HIS A 2 2.16 -10.18 -8.02
C HIS A 2 2.90 -8.91 -7.67
N ARG A 3 4.04 -8.69 -8.32
CA ARG A 3 4.84 -7.47 -8.21
C ARG A 3 4.36 -6.45 -9.25
N TYR A 4 4.21 -5.21 -8.82
CA TYR A 4 3.79 -4.09 -9.64
C TYR A 4 4.81 -2.95 -9.53
N LEU A 5 4.87 -2.12 -10.57
CA LEU A 5 5.65 -0.89 -10.63
C LEU A 5 4.71 0.25 -11.03
N PRO A 6 4.47 1.25 -10.16
CA PRO A 6 3.72 2.44 -10.52
C PRO A 6 4.33 3.19 -11.70
N ARG A 7 3.47 3.75 -12.55
CA ARG A 7 3.86 4.59 -13.70
C ARG A 7 3.02 5.85 -13.69
N ILE A 8 3.66 7.00 -13.84
CA ILE A 8 2.99 8.29 -13.96
C ILE A 8 3.00 8.70 -15.42
N HIS A 9 1.86 9.15 -15.93
CA HIS A 9 1.70 9.59 -17.30
C HIS A 9 1.28 11.05 -17.36
N LEU A 10 2.11 11.88 -17.99
CA LEU A 10 1.82 13.27 -18.27
C LEU A 10 1.28 13.36 -19.69
N ILE A 11 0.08 13.90 -19.86
CA ILE A 11 -0.59 14.04 -21.14
C ILE A 11 -0.84 15.54 -21.35
N ARG A 12 -0.30 16.10 -22.42
CA ARG A 12 -0.61 17.47 -22.78
C ARG A 12 -1.90 17.51 -23.58
N HIS A 13 -2.84 18.35 -23.16
CA HIS A 13 -4.05 18.64 -23.91
C HIS A 13 -3.87 19.95 -24.68
N LEU A 14 -4.08 19.95 -25.99
CA LEU A 14 -4.04 21.15 -26.82
C LEU A 14 -5.47 21.68 -27.00
N GLU A 15 -5.68 22.98 -26.79
CA GLU A 15 -6.98 23.60 -27.00
C GLU A 15 -7.36 23.56 -28.49
N GLY A 16 -8.53 22.99 -28.80
CA GLY A 16 -9.04 22.83 -30.18
C GLY A 16 -9.21 21.38 -30.64
N ASP A 17 -8.64 20.40 -29.94
CA ASP A 17 -8.76 18.98 -30.30
C ASP A 17 -10.08 18.39 -29.78
N THR A 18 -11.19 18.86 -30.35
CA THR A 18 -12.51 18.28 -30.09
C THR A 18 -12.81 17.08 -30.98
N ARG A 19 -11.99 16.77 -32.01
CA ARG A 19 -12.40 15.80 -33.06
C ARG A 19 -11.24 15.12 -33.82
N SER A 20 -10.18 14.66 -33.17
CA SER A 20 -9.31 13.69 -33.83
C SER A 20 -8.94 12.50 -32.95
N GLU A 21 -9.74 11.44 -33.12
CA GLU A 21 -9.47 10.04 -32.80
C GLU A 21 -8.19 9.48 -33.47
N SER A 22 -7.26 10.33 -33.93
CA SER A 22 -5.96 9.92 -34.41
C SER A 22 -4.98 9.93 -33.25
N THR A 23 -4.76 8.75 -32.66
CA THR A 23 -3.82 8.43 -31.56
C THR A 23 -2.36 8.87 -31.77
N ASN A 24 -2.04 9.52 -32.89
CA ASN A 24 -0.68 9.74 -33.38
C ASN A 24 -0.04 11.07 -32.95
N ASN A 25 -0.75 11.98 -32.28
CA ASN A 25 -0.19 13.28 -31.88
C ASN A 25 -0.60 13.73 -30.46
N ILE A 26 -0.71 12.77 -29.53
CA ILE A 26 -0.86 13.10 -28.11
C ILE A 26 0.56 13.14 -27.51
N GLU A 27 1.04 14.33 -27.18
CA GLU A 27 2.30 14.50 -26.44
C GLU A 27 2.14 13.84 -25.06
N ARG A 28 2.76 12.68 -24.89
CA ARG A 28 2.70 11.86 -23.66
C ARG A 28 4.10 11.54 -23.16
N THR A 29 4.34 11.87 -21.91
CA THR A 29 5.57 11.47 -21.20
C THR A 29 5.21 10.48 -20.10
N THR A 30 5.96 9.38 -20.01
CA THR A 30 5.77 8.38 -18.95
C THR A 30 7.00 8.32 -18.06
N ILE A 31 6.79 8.38 -16.76
CA ILE A 31 7.85 8.41 -15.74
C ILE A 31 7.61 7.25 -14.76
N THR A 32 8.70 6.59 -14.36
CA THR A 32 8.70 5.48 -13.40
C THR A 32 9.78 5.68 -12.36
N PHE A 33 9.56 5.12 -11.17
CA PHE A 33 10.46 5.18 -10.02
C PHE A 33 10.63 3.75 -9.51
N GLU A 34 11.77 3.10 -9.78
CA GLU A 34 11.99 1.67 -9.46
C GLU A 34 11.86 1.38 -7.96
N GLU A 35 12.20 2.35 -7.11
CA GLU A 35 12.05 2.30 -5.66
C GLU A 35 10.58 2.21 -5.19
N THR A 36 9.62 2.49 -6.08
CA THR A 36 8.18 2.40 -5.78
C THR A 36 7.55 1.07 -6.13
N SER A 37 8.33 0.06 -6.55
CA SER A 37 7.81 -1.28 -6.79
C SER A 37 7.29 -1.93 -5.50
N PHE A 38 6.15 -2.63 -5.59
CA PHE A 38 5.54 -3.32 -4.46
C PHE A 38 4.87 -4.63 -4.89
N ILE A 39 4.52 -5.47 -3.91
CA ILE A 39 3.72 -6.68 -4.13
C ILE A 39 2.33 -6.45 -3.58
N ALA A 40 1.30 -6.68 -4.38
CA ALA A 40 -0.08 -6.60 -3.90
C ALA A 40 -0.39 -7.80 -3.00
N VAL A 41 -0.99 -7.53 -1.84
CA VAL A 41 -1.30 -8.53 -0.80
C VAL A 41 -2.69 -8.28 -0.23
N THR A 42 -3.35 -9.33 0.25
CA THR A 42 -4.60 -9.23 1.03
C THR A 42 -4.33 -8.99 2.52
N ALA A 43 -3.15 -9.39 3.01
CA ALA A 43 -2.65 -9.12 4.35
C ALA A 43 -1.13 -9.03 4.34
N TYR A 44 -0.56 -8.16 5.20
CA TYR A 44 0.89 -8.05 5.33
C TYR A 44 1.52 -9.38 5.78
N GLN A 45 2.64 -9.73 5.16
CA GLN A 45 3.39 -10.94 5.50
C GLN A 45 4.67 -10.63 6.28
N ASN A 46 5.28 -9.46 6.04
CA ASN A 46 6.52 -9.04 6.69
C ASN A 46 6.21 -8.04 7.80
N HIS A 47 6.43 -8.46 9.06
CA HIS A 47 6.19 -7.62 10.24
C HIS A 47 6.95 -6.29 10.20
N ARG A 48 8.16 -6.24 9.61
CA ARG A 48 8.94 -4.99 9.49
C ARG A 48 8.22 -3.96 8.62
N ILE A 49 7.58 -4.42 7.54
CA ILE A 49 6.77 -3.55 6.70
C ILE A 49 5.53 -3.09 7.47
N THR A 50 4.90 -3.97 8.24
CA THR A 50 3.75 -3.57 9.06
C THR A 50 4.12 -2.52 10.11
N SER A 51 5.20 -2.71 10.86
CA SER A 51 5.70 -1.72 11.82
C SER A 51 6.02 -0.39 11.15
N LEU A 52 6.72 -0.41 10.01
CA LEU A 52 7.00 0.79 9.23
C LEU A 52 5.71 1.50 8.79
N LYS A 53 4.69 0.74 8.36
CA LYS A 53 3.39 1.29 7.95
C LYS A 53 2.61 1.84 9.14
N ILE A 54 2.68 1.21 10.31
CA ILE A 54 2.09 1.73 11.55
C ILE A 54 2.74 3.07 11.90
N GLU A 55 4.06 3.14 11.93
CA GLU A 55 4.82 4.35 12.30
C GLU A 55 4.65 5.51 11.31
N SER A 56 4.61 5.22 10.01
CA SER A 56 4.57 6.25 8.96
C SER A 56 3.16 6.74 8.59
N ASN A 57 2.13 5.89 8.68
CA ASN A 57 0.78 6.24 8.22
C ASN A 57 -0.06 6.91 9.33
N PRO A 58 -0.48 8.19 9.21
CA PRO A 58 -1.28 8.88 10.22
C PRO A 58 -2.60 8.16 10.57
N PHE A 59 -3.19 7.45 9.62
CA PHE A 59 -4.43 6.68 9.83
C PHE A 59 -4.23 5.41 10.67
N ALA A 60 -2.98 5.01 10.92
CA ALA A 60 -2.62 3.86 11.76
C ALA A 60 -2.25 4.25 13.20
N LYS A 61 -2.48 5.51 13.60
CA LYS A 61 -2.09 6.03 14.92
C LYS A 61 -2.63 5.21 16.10
N GLY A 62 -3.84 4.67 16.01
CA GLY A 62 -4.44 3.85 17.07
C GLY A 62 -3.62 2.60 17.42
N PHE A 63 -2.88 2.04 16.46
CA PHE A 63 -1.99 0.89 16.69
C PHE A 63 -0.67 1.27 17.36
N ARG A 64 -0.34 2.56 17.42
CA ARG A 64 0.84 3.08 18.14
C ARG A 64 0.53 3.30 19.61
N GLU A 65 -0.68 3.76 19.90
CA GLU A 65 -1.14 4.09 21.24
C GLU A 65 -1.66 2.86 22.00
N CYS A 66 -2.02 1.79 21.27
CA CYS A 66 -2.35 0.49 21.84
C CYS A 66 -1.09 -0.33 22.15
N GLU A 67 -0.19 0.21 22.97
CA GLU A 67 0.79 -0.64 23.64
C GLU A 67 0.11 -1.31 24.86
N LEU A 68 -0.27 -2.58 24.64
CA LEU A 68 -0.27 -3.71 25.59
C LEU A 68 -1.35 -3.89 26.70
N ASP A 69 -2.39 -3.07 26.85
CA ASP A 69 -3.38 -3.30 27.94
C ASP A 69 -4.87 -3.49 27.54
N ASP A 70 -5.26 -3.38 26.26
CA ASP A 70 -6.68 -3.60 25.85
C ASP A 70 -6.91 -4.98 25.18
N PRO A 71 -7.58 -5.93 25.88
CA PRO A 71 -7.85 -7.27 25.36
C PRO A 71 -8.78 -7.30 24.13
N ARG A 72 -9.47 -6.19 23.81
CA ARG A 72 -10.39 -6.09 22.67
C ARG A 72 -9.70 -5.85 21.33
N ILE A 73 -8.45 -5.37 21.36
CA ILE A 73 -7.69 -5.00 20.15
C ILE A 73 -6.75 -6.12 19.70
N LEU A 74 -6.46 -7.07 20.61
CA LEU A 74 -5.69 -8.28 20.35
C LEU A 74 -6.11 -9.05 19.07
N PRO A 75 -7.40 -9.35 18.78
CA PRO A 75 -7.77 -10.09 17.57
C PRO A 75 -7.39 -9.37 16.25
N PHE A 76 -7.31 -8.04 16.25
CA PHE A 76 -6.86 -7.27 15.08
C PHE A 76 -5.33 -7.15 14.98
N LEU A 77 -4.62 -7.32 16.10
CA LEU A 77 -3.16 -7.23 16.18
C LEU A 77 -2.45 -8.57 16.02
N LEU A 78 -3.11 -9.69 16.32
CA LEU A 78 -2.53 -11.03 16.18
C LEU A 78 -1.96 -11.33 14.77
N PRO A 79 -2.61 -10.93 13.65
CA PRO A 79 -2.03 -11.11 12.31
C PRO A 79 -0.83 -10.19 12.03
N ILE A 80 -0.74 -9.07 12.75
CA ILE A 80 0.25 -8.01 12.54
C ILE A 80 1.56 -8.30 13.29
N TYR A 81 1.46 -8.83 14.51
CA TYR A 81 2.61 -9.05 15.40
C TYR A 81 3.17 -10.47 15.37
N GLY A 82 2.58 -11.39 14.59
CA GLY A 82 3.11 -12.75 14.43
C GLY A 82 3.19 -13.56 15.73
N LEU A 83 2.51 -13.12 16.80
CA LEU A 83 2.30 -13.94 17.98
C LEU A 83 1.31 -15.03 17.58
N ALA A 84 1.83 -16.17 17.14
CA ALA A 84 1.11 -17.41 17.20
C ALA A 84 0.51 -17.50 18.60
N LEU A 85 -0.82 -17.52 18.70
CA LEU A 85 -1.49 -17.88 19.94
C LEU A 85 -0.81 -19.14 20.45
N PRO A 86 -0.34 -19.20 21.71
CA PRO A 86 0.02 -20.48 22.27
C PRO A 86 -1.26 -21.31 22.15
N PHE A 87 -1.21 -22.37 21.33
CA PHE A 87 -2.23 -23.39 21.34
C PHE A 87 -2.30 -23.88 22.78
N LYS A 88 -3.31 -23.40 23.51
CA LYS A 88 -3.62 -23.94 24.82
C LYS A 88 -4.29 -25.29 24.56
N ASN A 89 -3.46 -26.32 24.50
CA ASN A 89 -3.93 -27.70 24.65
C ASN A 89 -4.41 -27.88 26.09
N SER A 90 -5.63 -28.43 26.18
CA SER A 90 -6.39 -28.84 27.37
C SER A 90 -6.94 -27.75 28.29
#